data_AF-A0A0L8H1Z7-F1
#
_entry.id   AF-A0A0L8H1Z7-F1
#
_cell.length_a   1.000
_cell.length_b   1.000
_cell.length_c   1.000
_cell.angle_alpha   90.00
_cell.angle_beta   90.00
_cell.angle_gamma   90.00
#
_symmetry.space_group_name_H-M   'P 1'
#
loop_
_entity.id
_entity.type
_entity.pdbx_description
1 polymer ?
#
loop_
_entity_poly.entity_id
_entity_poly.type
_entity_poly.pdbx_seq_one_letter_code
_entity_poly.pdbx_strand_id
1 'polypeptide(L)'
;MAGKYESIESILKKHLPPDELREVWRVLYGKELRKLAIPVEAEEFAKEKNFEIKGYVFDAKVEDIRPQRLVRIGAIQNQIIESTSASITAQRDAIHKRICNIIKAASLCGVNILCLQEAWYMPFAFCTREKYPWSEFAENATTGPTTKLLQQMAKMFNMVIISPILERDEVHGDILANTCVIISNSGNIIGITRKNHIPRVGDFNESTYYMEGNTGHRVFETKWGKIAVNICYGRHHPQNWMMYGVNGAEIVFNPSATVGSLSEPLWSIEARNAAIANSYFTCAINRVGTETFPNEFTSGDHKPAHKDFGHFYGSSYIAAPDGSRTPGLSRNRDGLLISEVDLNLCRQVKDIWGFRMTQRLDLYAESLTAAIKDDYVPPVLKE
;
A
#
# COMPACT_ATOMS: atom_id res chain seq x y z
N MET A 1 -6.02 -3.80 23.32
CA MET A 1 -7.09 -4.54 22.59
C MET A 1 -6.75 -4.80 21.11
N ALA A 2 -5.72 -4.16 20.54
CA ALA A 2 -5.19 -4.55 19.23
C ALA A 2 -4.76 -6.03 19.24
N GLY A 3 -5.12 -6.79 18.20
CA GLY A 3 -4.77 -8.22 18.06
C GLY A 3 -5.75 -9.26 18.61
N LYS A 4 -6.85 -8.89 19.31
CA LYS A 4 -7.80 -9.87 19.89
C LYS A 4 -8.69 -10.60 18.87
N TYR A 5 -8.80 -10.11 17.64
CA TYR A 5 -9.63 -10.68 16.60
C TYR A 5 -8.93 -10.63 15.24
N GLU A 6 -9.20 -11.64 14.41
CA GLU A 6 -8.54 -11.83 13.12
C GLU A 6 -8.99 -10.82 12.06
N SER A 7 -10.29 -10.53 11.96
CA SER A 7 -10.84 -9.55 11.01
C SER A 7 -12.18 -9.00 11.51
N ILE A 8 -12.59 -7.82 11.03
CA ILE A 8 -13.92 -7.26 11.34
C ILE A 8 -15.01 -8.13 10.70
N GLU A 9 -14.74 -8.63 9.50
CA GLU A 9 -15.65 -9.44 8.70
C GLU A 9 -15.99 -10.76 9.37
N SER A 10 -15.04 -11.39 10.08
CA SER A 10 -15.33 -12.61 10.84
C SER A 10 -16.24 -12.34 12.04
N ILE A 11 -16.12 -11.18 12.69
CA ILE A 11 -17.03 -10.75 13.76
C ILE A 11 -18.44 -10.54 13.20
N LEU A 12 -18.56 -9.76 12.12
CA LEU A 12 -19.87 -9.46 11.51
C LEU A 12 -20.59 -10.75 11.07
N LYS A 13 -19.88 -11.67 10.39
CA LYS A 13 -20.44 -12.95 9.94
C LYS A 13 -20.86 -13.86 11.09
N LYS A 14 -20.15 -13.82 12.21
CA LYS A 14 -20.45 -14.65 13.38
C LYS A 14 -21.70 -14.17 14.13
N HIS A 15 -21.99 -12.87 14.08
CA HIS A 15 -22.95 -12.24 14.99
C HIS A 15 -24.18 -11.63 14.33
N LEU A 16 -24.21 -11.47 13.00
CA LEU A 16 -25.36 -10.92 12.28
C LEU A 16 -26.15 -12.01 11.51
N PRO A 17 -27.49 -11.94 11.51
CA PRO A 17 -28.32 -12.73 10.60
C PRO A 17 -27.98 -12.46 9.12
N PRO A 18 -28.20 -13.41 8.20
CA PRO A 18 -27.85 -13.24 6.78
C PRO A 18 -28.44 -12.00 6.11
N ASP A 19 -29.67 -11.61 6.45
CA ASP A 19 -30.35 -10.45 5.84
C ASP A 19 -29.73 -9.13 6.30
N GLU A 20 -29.45 -8.99 7.60
CA GLU A 20 -28.77 -7.83 8.17
C GLU A 20 -27.31 -7.76 7.69
N LEU A 21 -26.64 -8.90 7.59
CA LEU A 21 -25.27 -8.99 7.09
C LEU A 21 -25.16 -8.47 5.65
N ARG A 22 -26.17 -8.77 4.80
CA ARG A 22 -26.22 -8.25 3.41
C ARG A 22 -26.33 -6.73 3.38
N GLU A 23 -27.15 -6.13 4.23
CA GLU A 23 -27.25 -4.67 4.33
C GLU A 23 -25.96 -4.04 4.87
N VAL A 24 -25.35 -4.65 5.88
CA VAL A 24 -24.03 -4.22 6.37
C VAL A 24 -22.98 -4.31 5.27
N TRP A 25 -22.99 -5.38 4.46
CA TRP A 25 -22.07 -5.51 3.33
C TRP A 25 -22.27 -4.42 2.28
N ARG A 26 -23.53 -4.13 1.93
CA ARG A 26 -23.88 -3.08 0.97
C ARG A 26 -23.38 -1.71 1.42
N VAL A 27 -23.55 -1.35 2.68
CA VAL A 27 -23.15 -0.02 3.20
C VAL A 27 -21.64 0.04 3.44
N LEU A 28 -21.06 -0.94 4.13
CA LEU A 28 -19.65 -0.89 4.54
C LEU A 28 -18.68 -1.29 3.43
N TYR A 29 -19.08 -2.12 2.46
CA TYR A 29 -18.20 -2.61 1.39
C TYR A 29 -18.67 -2.23 0.00
N GLY A 30 -19.87 -1.64 -0.14
CA GLY A 30 -20.46 -1.22 -1.42
C GLY A 30 -21.24 -2.34 -2.12
N LYS A 31 -20.72 -3.57 -2.08
CA LYS A 31 -21.42 -4.79 -2.55
C LYS A 31 -20.76 -6.05 -2.01
N GLU A 32 -21.46 -7.17 -2.06
CA GLU A 32 -20.83 -8.48 -1.92
C GLU A 32 -20.07 -8.84 -3.20
N LEU A 33 -18.75 -9.02 -3.07
CA LEU A 33 -17.90 -9.38 -4.20
C LEU A 33 -17.90 -10.89 -4.41
N ARG A 34 -17.90 -11.30 -5.68
CA ARG A 34 -17.61 -12.67 -6.07
C ARG A 34 -16.20 -13.04 -5.63
N LYS A 35 -16.06 -14.21 -5.00
CA LYS A 35 -14.75 -14.77 -4.68
C LYS A 35 -14.05 -15.22 -5.97
N LEU A 36 -12.77 -14.91 -6.09
CA LEU A 36 -11.90 -15.49 -7.11
C LEU A 36 -11.51 -16.90 -6.67
N ALA A 37 -11.64 -17.88 -7.55
CA ALA A 37 -11.17 -19.24 -7.29
C ALA A 37 -9.64 -19.24 -7.19
N ILE A 38 -9.12 -19.68 -6.04
CA ILE A 38 -7.69 -19.86 -5.82
C ILE A 38 -7.33 -21.29 -6.25
N PRO A 39 -6.29 -21.49 -7.08
CA PRO A 39 -5.84 -22.83 -7.45
C PRO A 39 -5.47 -23.66 -6.22
N VAL A 40 -5.85 -24.94 -6.20
CA VAL A 40 -5.61 -25.84 -5.06
C VAL A 40 -4.13 -25.88 -4.67
N GLU A 41 -3.22 -25.93 -5.65
CA GLU A 41 -1.77 -25.89 -5.39
C GLU A 41 -1.35 -24.61 -4.63
N ALA A 42 -1.95 -23.47 -4.94
CA ALA A 42 -1.66 -22.21 -4.25
C ALA A 42 -2.23 -22.21 -2.82
N GLU A 43 -3.42 -22.78 -2.61
CA GLU A 43 -4.02 -22.92 -1.28
C GLU A 43 -3.20 -23.86 -0.39
N GLU A 44 -2.82 -25.03 -0.91
CA GLU A 44 -1.98 -26.00 -0.21
C GLU A 44 -0.62 -25.41 0.11
N PHE A 45 0.00 -24.71 -0.83
CA PHE A 45 1.28 -24.05 -0.61
C PHE A 45 1.17 -22.92 0.42
N ALA A 46 0.11 -22.11 0.38
CA ALA A 46 -0.15 -21.08 1.39
C ALA A 46 -0.37 -21.67 2.79
N LYS A 47 -1.06 -22.81 2.87
CA LYS A 47 -1.25 -23.56 4.12
C LYS A 47 0.07 -24.11 4.65
N GLU A 48 0.87 -24.75 3.80
CA GLU A 48 2.19 -25.30 4.15
C GLU A 48 3.13 -24.20 4.66
N LYS A 49 3.15 -23.05 3.97
CA LYS A 49 3.96 -21.91 4.37
C LYS A 49 3.29 -21.04 5.44
N ASN A 50 2.07 -21.36 5.90
CA ASN A 50 1.35 -20.60 6.92
C ASN A 50 1.20 -19.10 6.61
N PHE A 51 0.48 -18.76 5.54
CA PHE A 51 -0.04 -17.41 5.32
C PHE A 51 -1.48 -17.47 4.79
N GLU A 52 -2.23 -16.38 4.98
CA GLU A 52 -3.58 -16.25 4.46
C GLU A 52 -3.56 -16.02 2.93
N ILE A 53 -4.46 -16.64 2.19
CA ILE A 53 -4.67 -16.33 0.77
C ILE A 53 -6.16 -16.08 0.52
N LYS A 54 -6.48 -14.95 -0.11
CA LYS A 54 -7.85 -14.52 -0.40
C LYS A 54 -7.94 -13.96 -1.82
N GLY A 55 -9.05 -14.24 -2.50
CA GLY A 55 -9.30 -13.81 -3.88
C GLY A 55 -10.67 -13.19 -4.07
N TYR A 56 -10.75 -12.06 -4.78
CA TYR A 56 -12.00 -11.38 -5.13
C TYR A 56 -12.03 -10.90 -6.58
N VAL A 57 -13.21 -10.59 -7.10
CA VAL A 57 -13.37 -10.08 -8.47
C VAL A 57 -14.16 -8.77 -8.49
N PHE A 58 -13.68 -7.82 -9.30
CA PHE A 58 -14.37 -6.59 -9.65
C PHE A 58 -14.65 -6.57 -11.15
N ASP A 59 -15.91 -6.80 -11.52
CA ASP A 59 -16.36 -6.78 -12.91
C ASP A 59 -16.68 -5.35 -13.39
N ALA A 60 -16.61 -5.13 -14.70
CA ALA A 60 -17.11 -3.93 -15.38
C ALA A 60 -18.21 -4.32 -16.38
N LYS A 61 -18.98 -3.34 -16.87
CA LYS A 61 -19.91 -3.57 -17.97
C LYS A 61 -19.13 -3.89 -19.25
N VAL A 62 -19.65 -4.79 -20.08
CA VAL A 62 -19.08 -5.06 -21.40
C VAL A 62 -19.23 -3.81 -22.27
N GLU A 63 -18.15 -3.40 -22.94
CA GLU A 63 -18.15 -2.31 -23.91
C GLU A 63 -18.18 -2.88 -25.33
N ASP A 64 -18.94 -2.24 -26.23
CA ASP A 64 -19.07 -2.67 -27.63
C ASP A 64 -17.75 -2.48 -28.41
N ILE A 65 -17.11 -1.31 -28.23
CA ILE A 65 -15.91 -0.91 -28.98
C ILE A 65 -14.59 -1.24 -28.28
N ARG A 66 -14.61 -1.84 -27.09
CA ARG A 66 -13.38 -2.12 -26.32
C ARG A 66 -13.41 -3.49 -25.66
N PRO A 67 -12.35 -4.30 -25.79
CA PRO A 67 -12.24 -5.55 -25.07
C PRO A 67 -12.09 -5.28 -23.56
N GLN A 68 -12.47 -6.27 -22.75
CA GLN A 68 -12.21 -6.26 -21.32
C GLN A 68 -10.71 -6.17 -21.04
N ARG A 69 -10.34 -5.41 -20.00
CA ARG A 69 -8.94 -5.26 -19.58
C ARG A 69 -8.76 -5.89 -18.21
N LEU A 70 -8.83 -7.22 -18.19
CA LEU A 70 -8.69 -8.01 -16.98
C LEU A 70 -7.24 -8.03 -16.48
N VAL A 71 -7.06 -7.71 -15.21
CA VAL A 71 -5.75 -7.66 -14.53
C VAL A 71 -5.89 -8.26 -13.14
N ARG A 72 -4.94 -9.11 -12.74
CA ARG A 72 -4.83 -9.61 -11.37
C ARG A 72 -3.83 -8.80 -10.57
N ILE A 73 -4.33 -8.10 -9.57
CA ILE A 73 -3.55 -7.36 -8.58
C ILE A 73 -3.26 -8.28 -7.40
N GLY A 74 -2.01 -8.30 -6.93
CA GLY A 74 -1.60 -8.96 -5.70
C GLY A 74 -1.09 -7.95 -4.66
N ALA A 75 -1.45 -8.16 -3.41
CA ALA A 75 -0.94 -7.39 -2.27
C ALA A 75 -0.42 -8.34 -1.20
N ILE A 76 0.81 -8.10 -0.75
CA ILE A 76 1.44 -8.89 0.32
C ILE A 76 1.57 -8.05 1.59
N GLN A 77 1.05 -8.58 2.68
CA GLN A 77 1.35 -8.13 4.03
C GLN A 77 2.11 -9.22 4.78
N ASN A 78 3.10 -8.82 5.59
CA ASN A 78 3.92 -9.75 6.36
C ASN A 78 4.49 -9.12 7.64
N GLN A 79 4.85 -9.99 8.57
CA GLN A 79 5.64 -9.69 9.76
C GLN A 79 7.14 -9.77 9.43
N ILE A 80 7.98 -9.21 10.31
CA ILE A 80 9.42 -9.55 10.34
C ILE A 80 9.61 -11.00 10.81
N ILE A 81 10.75 -11.60 10.47
CA ILE A 81 11.04 -13.01 10.79
C ILE A 81 12.01 -13.15 11.95
N GLU A 82 13.19 -12.55 11.82
CA GLU A 82 14.22 -12.62 12.85
C GLU A 82 14.05 -11.51 13.89
N SER A 83 14.65 -11.71 15.06
CA SER A 83 14.74 -10.68 16.10
C SER A 83 15.43 -9.42 15.55
N THR A 84 14.97 -8.25 15.97
CA THR A 84 15.58 -6.96 15.61
C THR A 84 17.02 -6.82 16.13
N SER A 85 17.44 -7.66 17.10
CA SER A 85 18.82 -7.75 17.59
C SER A 85 19.74 -8.65 16.74
N ALA A 86 19.21 -9.38 15.74
CA ALA A 86 20.02 -10.19 14.83
C ALA A 86 20.81 -9.30 13.85
N SER A 87 21.77 -9.85 13.12
CA SER A 87 22.47 -9.08 12.08
C SER A 87 21.50 -8.63 10.97
N ILE A 88 21.76 -7.46 10.38
CA ILE A 88 20.92 -6.88 9.31
C ILE A 88 20.75 -7.86 8.15
N THR A 89 21.84 -8.52 7.74
CA THR A 89 21.81 -9.55 6.70
C THR A 89 20.88 -10.71 7.06
N ALA A 90 20.95 -11.24 8.27
CA ALA A 90 20.07 -12.34 8.70
C ALA A 90 18.60 -11.91 8.69
N GLN A 91 18.30 -10.72 9.20
CA GLN A 91 16.94 -10.16 9.18
C GLN A 91 16.41 -10.00 7.75
N ARG A 92 17.17 -9.35 6.87
CA ARG A 92 16.81 -9.14 5.47
C ARG A 92 16.60 -10.47 4.75
N ASP A 93 17.57 -11.38 4.83
CA ASP A 93 17.55 -12.62 4.06
C ASP A 93 16.41 -13.55 4.50
N ALA A 94 16.06 -13.55 5.79
CA ALA A 94 14.90 -14.27 6.30
C ALA A 94 13.58 -13.71 5.74
N ILE A 95 13.45 -12.38 5.67
CA ILE A 95 12.28 -11.73 5.06
C ILE A 95 12.26 -11.96 3.54
N HIS A 96 13.39 -11.88 2.85
CA HIS A 96 13.51 -12.23 1.43
C HIS A 96 13.00 -13.65 1.16
N LYS A 97 13.45 -14.64 1.93
CA LYS A 97 12.99 -16.03 1.81
C LYS A 97 11.48 -16.15 2.04
N ARG A 98 10.94 -15.43 3.03
CA ARG A 98 9.50 -15.39 3.30
C ARG A 98 8.73 -14.86 2.09
N ILE A 99 9.12 -13.69 1.60
CA ILE A 99 8.45 -13.00 0.50
C ILE A 99 8.58 -13.78 -0.81
N CYS A 100 9.71 -14.42 -1.08
CA CYS A 100 9.88 -15.27 -2.25
C CYS A 100 8.83 -16.39 -2.31
N ASN A 101 8.49 -17.00 -1.16
CA ASN A 101 7.41 -18.00 -1.10
C ASN A 101 6.05 -17.37 -1.43
N ILE A 102 5.73 -16.21 -0.86
CA ILE A 102 4.43 -15.57 -1.11
C ILE A 102 4.31 -15.10 -2.57
N ILE A 103 5.39 -14.59 -3.18
CA ILE A 103 5.44 -14.26 -4.61
C ILE A 103 5.21 -15.52 -5.47
N LYS A 104 5.77 -16.67 -5.09
CA LYS A 104 5.51 -17.94 -5.77
C LYS A 104 4.02 -18.31 -5.73
N ALA A 105 3.34 -18.13 -4.60
CA ALA A 105 1.90 -18.36 -4.55
C ALA A 105 1.12 -17.36 -5.41
N ALA A 106 1.53 -16.09 -5.44
CA ALA A 106 0.96 -15.09 -6.32
C ALA A 106 1.09 -15.47 -7.81
N SER A 107 2.21 -16.08 -8.21
CA SER A 107 2.39 -16.54 -9.58
C SER A 107 1.51 -17.74 -9.92
N LEU A 108 1.31 -18.70 -8.99
CA LEU A 108 0.34 -19.79 -9.15
C LEU A 108 -1.09 -19.26 -9.35
N CYS A 109 -1.43 -18.12 -8.74
CA CYS A 109 -2.71 -17.45 -8.92
C CYS A 109 -2.79 -16.54 -10.15
N GLY A 110 -1.75 -16.47 -10.99
CA GLY A 110 -1.72 -15.66 -12.20
C GLY A 110 -1.71 -14.14 -11.93
N VAL A 111 -1.17 -13.70 -10.79
CA VAL A 111 -1.02 -12.26 -10.50
C VAL A 111 -0.17 -11.58 -11.57
N ASN A 112 -0.60 -10.41 -12.02
CA ASN A 112 0.08 -9.62 -13.03
C ASN A 112 0.88 -8.46 -12.45
N ILE A 113 0.35 -7.82 -11.40
CA ILE A 113 0.99 -6.71 -10.70
C ILE A 113 0.95 -6.98 -9.21
N LEU A 114 2.11 -7.04 -8.56
CA LEU A 114 2.25 -7.34 -7.15
C LEU A 114 2.91 -6.20 -6.41
N CYS A 115 2.37 -5.82 -5.25
CA CYS A 115 2.96 -4.81 -4.39
C CYS A 115 3.24 -5.38 -2.99
N LEU A 116 4.41 -5.01 -2.48
CA LEU A 116 4.85 -5.29 -1.11
C LEU A 116 4.48 -4.12 -0.19
N GLN A 117 4.51 -4.33 1.12
CA GLN A 117 4.31 -3.29 2.14
C GLN A 117 5.49 -2.30 2.22
N GLU A 118 5.34 -1.23 2.99
CA GLU A 118 6.40 -0.22 3.15
C GLU A 118 7.65 -0.78 3.87
N ALA A 119 8.82 -0.44 3.34
CA ALA A 119 10.14 -0.83 3.87
C ALA A 119 10.19 -2.35 4.18
N TRP A 120 9.72 -3.17 3.24
CA TRP A 120 9.27 -4.54 3.53
C TRP A 120 10.35 -5.48 4.07
N TYR A 121 11.63 -5.25 3.74
CA TYR A 121 12.76 -6.12 4.07
C TYR A 121 13.48 -5.72 5.37
N MET A 122 12.95 -4.75 6.12
CA MET A 122 13.50 -4.30 7.39
C MET A 122 12.41 -4.20 8.48
N PRO A 123 12.77 -4.27 9.77
CA PRO A 123 11.93 -3.75 10.84
C PRO A 123 11.69 -2.25 10.64
N PHE A 124 10.55 -1.76 11.10
CA PHE A 124 10.18 -0.36 11.01
C PHE A 124 10.87 0.47 12.12
N ALA A 125 12.20 0.45 12.12
CA ALA A 125 13.06 0.97 13.18
C ALA A 125 13.04 2.49 13.36
N PHE A 126 12.23 3.23 12.59
CA PHE A 126 12.22 4.69 12.63
C PHE A 126 11.75 5.26 13.98
N CYS A 127 11.09 4.47 14.84
CA CYS A 127 10.79 4.85 16.22
C CYS A 127 12.01 5.09 17.09
N THR A 128 13.07 4.31 16.88
CA THR A 128 14.25 4.35 17.74
C THR A 128 15.01 5.66 17.54
N ARG A 129 14.87 6.27 16.35
CA ARG A 129 15.63 7.45 15.88
C ARG A 129 17.13 7.20 15.76
N GLU A 130 17.57 5.96 16.00
CA GLU A 130 18.96 5.56 15.90
C GLU A 130 19.36 5.42 14.43
N LYS A 131 20.56 5.90 14.09
CA LYS A 131 21.10 5.72 12.74
C LYS A 131 21.78 4.36 12.56
N TYR A 132 22.49 3.91 13.59
CA TYR A 132 23.20 2.63 13.58
C TYR A 132 22.41 1.58 14.39
N PRO A 133 22.27 0.34 13.89
CA PRO A 133 22.72 -0.12 12.58
C PRO A 133 21.67 0.14 11.47
N TRP A 134 20.50 0.71 11.81
CA TRP A 134 19.31 0.75 10.95
C TRP A 134 19.51 1.37 9.56
N SER A 135 20.42 2.34 9.41
CA SER A 135 20.71 2.98 8.11
C SER A 135 21.51 2.08 7.15
N GLU A 136 22.09 0.98 7.63
CA GLU A 136 22.75 -0.04 6.80
C GLU A 136 21.74 -0.92 6.05
N PHE A 137 20.46 -0.91 6.43
CA PHE A 137 19.40 -1.48 5.58
C PHE A 137 19.24 -0.69 4.27
N ALA A 138 19.73 0.54 4.16
CA ALA A 138 19.55 1.34 2.96
C ALA A 138 20.34 0.75 1.78
N GLU A 139 19.66 0.49 0.67
CA GLU A 139 20.24 -0.12 -0.54
C GLU A 139 20.10 0.81 -1.75
N ASN A 140 20.99 0.70 -2.73
CA ASN A 140 20.82 1.39 -4.02
C ASN A 140 19.54 0.90 -4.70
N ALA A 141 18.68 1.81 -5.13
CA ALA A 141 17.37 1.46 -5.70
C ALA A 141 17.44 0.56 -6.96
N THR A 142 18.53 0.63 -7.72
CA THR A 142 18.66 -0.07 -9.02
C THR A 142 19.67 -1.21 -9.03
N THR A 143 20.67 -1.16 -8.15
CA THR A 143 21.73 -2.17 -8.07
C THR A 143 21.69 -2.97 -6.76
N GLY A 144 20.90 -2.54 -5.78
CA GLY A 144 20.77 -3.17 -4.48
C GLY A 144 20.30 -4.63 -4.56
N PRO A 145 20.73 -5.48 -3.61
CA PRO A 145 20.45 -6.92 -3.64
C PRO A 145 18.95 -7.24 -3.61
N THR A 146 18.15 -6.43 -2.90
CA THR A 146 16.69 -6.57 -2.87
C THR A 146 16.07 -6.36 -4.24
N THR A 147 16.47 -5.30 -4.96
CA THR A 147 16.00 -5.06 -6.33
C THR A 147 16.45 -6.19 -7.26
N LYS A 148 17.71 -6.64 -7.18
CA LYS A 148 18.22 -7.74 -8.03
C LYS A 148 17.46 -9.04 -7.85
N LEU A 149 17.15 -9.41 -6.61
CA LEU A 149 16.30 -10.56 -6.31
C LEU A 149 14.93 -10.42 -6.99
N LEU A 150 14.27 -9.28 -6.82
CA LEU A 150 12.94 -9.07 -7.38
C LEU A 150 12.93 -8.92 -8.90
N GLN A 151 14.01 -8.43 -9.54
CA GLN A 151 14.17 -8.45 -11.01
C GLN A 151 14.14 -9.89 -11.55
N GLN A 152 14.80 -10.82 -10.87
CA GLN A 152 14.80 -12.24 -11.24
C GLN A 152 13.40 -12.84 -11.11
N MET A 153 12.71 -12.56 -10.00
CA MET A 153 11.35 -13.05 -9.76
C MET A 153 10.33 -12.47 -10.75
N ALA A 154 10.39 -11.17 -11.01
CA ALA A 154 9.52 -10.48 -11.96
C ALA A 154 9.63 -11.09 -13.36
N LYS A 155 10.87 -11.36 -13.81
CA LYS A 155 11.13 -12.03 -15.09
C LYS A 155 10.66 -13.49 -15.08
N MET A 156 10.98 -14.24 -14.03
CA MET A 156 10.64 -15.66 -13.90
C MET A 156 9.12 -15.89 -13.94
N PHE A 157 8.36 -15.04 -13.27
CA PHE A 157 6.91 -15.18 -13.15
C PHE A 157 6.12 -14.28 -14.11
N ASN A 158 6.80 -13.53 -14.98
CA ASN A 158 6.19 -12.58 -15.92
C ASN A 158 5.17 -11.70 -15.21
N MET A 159 5.64 -10.92 -14.22
CA MET A 159 4.83 -10.11 -13.31
C MET A 159 5.53 -8.77 -13.02
N VAL A 160 4.78 -7.67 -12.93
CA VAL A 160 5.31 -6.40 -12.41
C VAL A 160 5.39 -6.49 -10.88
N ILE A 161 6.51 -6.08 -10.30
CA ILE A 161 6.72 -6.05 -8.85
C ILE A 161 7.03 -4.62 -8.39
N ILE A 162 6.29 -4.15 -7.40
CA ILE A 162 6.47 -2.85 -6.73
C ILE A 162 7.15 -3.10 -5.38
N SER A 163 8.35 -2.55 -5.20
CA SER A 163 9.20 -2.78 -4.04
C SER A 163 9.49 -1.50 -3.27
N PRO A 164 8.80 -1.24 -2.14
CA PRO A 164 9.10 -0.13 -1.24
C PRO A 164 10.34 -0.42 -0.38
N ILE A 165 11.38 0.39 -0.51
CA ILE A 165 12.68 0.22 0.13
C ILE A 165 13.15 1.50 0.84
N LEU A 166 14.12 1.34 1.75
CA LEU A 166 14.99 2.44 2.15
C LEU A 166 16.11 2.55 1.11
N GLU A 167 16.06 3.61 0.31
CA GLU A 167 17.06 3.88 -0.72
C GLU A 167 18.27 4.60 -0.12
N ARG A 168 19.47 4.21 -0.54
CA ARG A 168 20.69 5.02 -0.46
C ARG A 168 21.02 5.55 -1.85
N ASP A 169 20.99 6.86 -2.02
CA ASP A 169 21.31 7.54 -3.27
C ASP A 169 22.80 7.90 -3.31
N GLU A 170 23.61 6.95 -3.77
CA GLU A 170 25.07 7.05 -3.86
C GLU A 170 25.53 8.20 -4.79
N VAL A 171 24.69 8.60 -5.76
CA VAL A 171 25.01 9.69 -6.70
C VAL A 171 24.81 11.06 -6.04
N HIS A 172 23.86 11.18 -5.11
CA HIS A 172 23.53 12.43 -4.43
C HIS A 172 24.04 12.44 -2.98
N GLY A 173 25.26 11.98 -2.76
CA GLY A 173 25.94 12.10 -1.46
C GLY A 173 25.42 11.12 -0.40
N ASP A 174 25.05 9.91 -0.81
CA ASP A 174 24.59 8.83 0.07
C ASP A 174 23.35 9.17 0.90
N ILE A 175 22.53 10.11 0.44
CA ILE A 175 21.30 10.49 1.12
C ILE A 175 20.33 9.31 1.18
N LEU A 176 19.55 9.26 2.24
CA LEU A 176 18.51 8.27 2.41
C LEU A 176 17.17 8.79 1.86
N ALA A 177 16.39 7.90 1.26
CA ALA A 177 15.03 8.18 0.82
C ALA A 177 14.11 6.98 1.04
N ASN A 178 12.82 7.23 1.26
CA ASN A 178 11.80 6.19 1.23
C ASN A 178 11.25 6.09 -0.20
N THR A 179 11.47 4.95 -0.84
CA THR A 179 11.40 4.83 -2.31
C THR A 179 10.68 3.57 -2.73
N CYS A 180 9.77 3.66 -3.69
CA CYS A 180 9.24 2.50 -4.39
C CYS A 180 9.95 2.32 -5.73
N VAL A 181 10.52 1.13 -5.93
CA VAL A 181 11.11 0.68 -7.19
C VAL A 181 10.06 -0.09 -7.98
N ILE A 182 9.86 0.28 -9.25
CA ILE A 182 8.89 -0.36 -10.15
C ILE A 182 9.64 -1.27 -11.12
N ILE A 183 9.45 -2.58 -10.96
CA ILE A 183 10.13 -3.61 -11.75
C ILE A 183 9.13 -4.18 -12.76
N SER A 184 9.45 -4.07 -14.04
CA SER A 184 8.68 -4.62 -15.15
C SER A 184 8.70 -6.15 -15.14
N ASN A 185 7.70 -6.77 -15.79
CA ASN A 185 7.64 -8.21 -16.01
C ASN A 185 8.78 -8.78 -16.87
N SER A 186 9.55 -7.93 -17.55
CA SER A 186 10.79 -8.37 -18.21
C SER A 186 11.97 -8.51 -17.25
N GLY A 187 11.82 -8.06 -16.00
CA GLY A 187 12.88 -7.88 -15.02
C GLY A 187 13.57 -6.52 -15.10
N ASN A 188 13.25 -5.66 -16.08
CA ASN A 188 13.83 -4.31 -16.16
C ASN A 188 13.18 -3.36 -15.15
N ILE A 189 13.94 -2.39 -14.65
CA ILE A 189 13.40 -1.33 -13.79
C ILE A 189 12.73 -0.28 -14.70
N ILE A 190 11.44 0.00 -14.48
CA ILE A 190 10.71 1.06 -15.18
C ILE A 190 11.11 2.42 -14.60
N GLY A 191 11.27 2.49 -13.27
CA GLY A 191 11.72 3.69 -12.57
C GLY A 191 11.47 3.61 -11.08
N ILE A 192 11.62 4.75 -10.41
CA ILE A 192 11.39 4.92 -8.97
C ILE A 192 10.42 6.06 -8.69
N THR A 193 9.77 6.02 -7.52
CA THR A 193 9.05 7.15 -6.92
C THR A 193 9.40 7.24 -5.43
N ARG A 194 9.67 8.45 -4.94
CA ARG A 194 10.01 8.75 -3.55
C ARG A 194 8.79 9.25 -2.78
N LYS A 195 8.78 9.06 -1.46
CA LYS A 195 7.66 9.42 -0.58
C LYS A 195 7.47 10.94 -0.52
N ASN A 196 6.36 11.44 -1.04
CA ASN A 196 6.08 12.89 -1.11
C ASN A 196 5.82 13.53 0.26
N HIS A 197 5.19 12.81 1.18
CA HIS A 197 4.79 13.33 2.49
C HIS A 197 5.43 12.52 3.61
N ILE A 198 6.29 13.16 4.40
CA ILE A 198 7.06 12.50 5.46
C ILE A 198 6.41 12.75 6.83
N PRO A 199 6.02 11.71 7.58
CA PRO A 199 5.46 11.89 8.91
C PRO A 199 6.53 12.33 9.91
N ARG A 200 6.04 13.05 10.93
CA ARG A 200 6.81 13.48 12.12
C ARG A 200 6.05 13.20 13.42
N VAL A 201 5.10 12.27 13.39
CA VAL A 201 4.07 12.09 14.43
C VAL A 201 4.34 10.84 15.28
N GLY A 202 4.44 11.03 16.60
CA GLY A 202 4.62 9.93 17.56
C GLY A 202 5.88 9.11 17.28
N ASP A 203 5.70 7.79 17.14
CA ASP A 203 6.78 6.86 16.81
C ASP A 203 7.21 6.90 15.34
N PHE A 204 6.45 7.55 14.46
CA PHE A 204 6.76 7.70 13.03
C PHE A 204 7.73 8.88 12.80
N ASN A 205 8.93 8.78 13.37
CA ASN A 205 9.99 9.80 13.28
C ASN A 205 10.78 9.71 11.97
N GLU A 206 10.08 9.51 10.86
CA GLU A 206 10.68 9.26 9.55
C GLU A 206 11.49 10.45 9.03
N SER A 207 11.09 11.69 9.36
CA SER A 207 11.83 12.90 8.98
C SER A 207 13.24 12.97 9.58
N THR A 208 13.53 12.16 10.59
CA THR A 208 14.90 12.00 11.09
C THR A 208 15.78 11.28 10.07
N TYR A 209 15.19 10.45 9.20
CA TYR A 209 15.89 9.56 8.26
C TYR A 209 15.97 10.12 6.85
N TYR A 210 14.90 10.73 6.33
CA TYR A 210 14.83 11.18 4.94
C TYR A 210 13.92 12.41 4.78
N MET A 211 14.17 13.15 3.71
CA MET A 211 13.42 14.36 3.32
C MET A 211 12.26 14.02 2.37
N GLU A 212 11.38 15.00 2.15
CA GLU A 212 10.29 14.92 1.19
C GLU A 212 10.79 14.56 -0.23
N GLY A 213 10.06 13.67 -0.90
CA GLY A 213 10.43 13.14 -2.21
C GLY A 213 10.44 14.21 -3.32
N ASN A 214 11.41 14.10 -4.22
CA ASN A 214 11.61 15.02 -5.35
C ASN A 214 11.21 14.40 -6.72
N THR A 215 10.52 13.26 -6.72
CA THR A 215 10.12 12.56 -7.97
C THR A 215 8.77 12.99 -8.51
N GLY A 216 8.02 13.81 -7.77
CA GLY A 216 6.65 14.20 -8.11
C GLY A 216 5.67 13.01 -8.07
N HIS A 217 4.62 13.07 -8.89
CA HIS A 217 3.52 12.10 -8.89
C HIS A 217 3.58 11.17 -10.11
N ARG A 218 4.65 10.38 -10.24
CA ARG A 218 4.88 9.52 -11.40
C ARG A 218 3.80 8.45 -11.56
N VAL A 219 3.39 8.24 -12.80
CA VAL A 219 2.55 7.11 -13.25
C VAL A 219 3.38 6.26 -14.19
N PHE A 220 3.36 4.95 -13.98
CA PHE A 220 4.17 3.98 -14.71
C PHE A 220 3.25 3.17 -15.61
N GLU A 221 3.48 3.25 -16.92
CA GLU A 221 2.73 2.46 -17.88
C GLU A 221 3.32 1.05 -17.98
N THR A 222 2.48 0.05 -17.74
CA THR A 222 2.81 -1.37 -17.90
C THR A 222 1.86 -1.99 -18.91
N LYS A 223 2.16 -3.20 -19.38
CA LYS A 223 1.21 -3.92 -20.26
C LYS A 223 -0.12 -4.29 -19.57
N TRP A 224 -0.20 -4.19 -18.25
CA TRP A 224 -1.41 -4.42 -17.45
C TRP A 224 -1.97 -3.13 -16.83
N GLY A 225 -1.69 -1.99 -17.46
CA GLY A 225 -2.28 -0.70 -17.08
C GLY A 225 -1.31 0.26 -16.42
N LYS A 226 -1.83 1.45 -16.16
CA LYS A 226 -1.10 2.60 -15.59
C LYS A 226 -1.16 2.55 -14.08
N ILE A 227 -0.01 2.32 -13.45
CA ILE A 227 0.10 2.19 -12.00
C ILE A 227 0.80 3.39 -11.37
N ALA A 228 0.47 3.70 -10.13
CA ALA A 228 1.18 4.66 -9.32
C ALA A 228 1.32 4.16 -7.87
N VAL A 229 2.16 4.83 -7.08
CA VAL A 229 2.38 4.45 -5.68
C VAL A 229 2.32 5.68 -4.78
N ASN A 230 1.28 5.73 -3.94
CA ASN A 230 1.17 6.71 -2.87
C ASN A 230 1.74 6.09 -1.58
N ILE A 231 2.94 6.50 -1.18
CA ILE A 231 3.66 5.83 -0.10
C ILE A 231 3.16 6.29 1.28
N CYS A 232 2.61 5.33 2.05
CA CYS A 232 2.26 5.43 3.47
C CYS A 232 1.56 6.72 3.90
N TYR A 233 2.27 7.68 4.49
CA TYR A 233 1.70 8.91 5.07
C TYR A 233 1.08 9.84 4.01
N GLY A 234 1.45 9.66 2.73
CA GLY A 234 0.73 10.27 1.62
C GLY A 234 -0.74 9.83 1.54
N ARG A 235 -1.17 8.78 2.26
CA ARG A 235 -2.57 8.38 2.37
C ARG A 235 -3.48 9.47 2.95
N HIS A 236 -2.94 10.31 3.83
CA HIS A 236 -3.68 11.38 4.52
C HIS A 236 -3.87 12.64 3.67
N HIS A 237 -3.31 12.66 2.45
CA HIS A 237 -3.24 13.86 1.62
C HIS A 237 -4.09 13.65 0.35
N PRO A 238 -5.36 14.08 0.33
CA PRO A 238 -6.24 13.94 -0.84
C PRO A 238 -5.62 14.49 -2.14
N GLN A 239 -4.85 15.57 -2.05
CA GLN A 239 -4.12 16.17 -3.17
C GLN A 239 -3.05 15.25 -3.76
N ASN A 240 -2.39 14.43 -2.93
CA ASN A 240 -1.38 13.47 -3.39
C ASN A 240 -2.03 12.37 -4.24
N TRP A 241 -3.15 11.82 -3.73
CA TRP A 241 -4.01 10.89 -4.49
C TRP A 241 -4.53 11.50 -5.79
N MET A 242 -5.02 12.74 -5.71
CA MET A 242 -5.58 13.48 -6.83
C MET A 242 -4.57 13.63 -7.98
N MET A 243 -3.33 13.97 -7.66
CA MET A 243 -2.29 14.17 -8.68
C MET A 243 -1.95 12.89 -9.44
N TYR A 244 -1.95 11.71 -8.80
CA TYR A 244 -1.83 10.45 -9.55
C TYR A 244 -3.02 10.21 -10.48
N GLY A 245 -4.23 10.58 -10.06
CA GLY A 245 -5.43 10.52 -10.89
C GLY A 245 -5.40 11.50 -12.07
N VAL A 246 -4.92 12.72 -11.85
CA VAL A 246 -4.67 13.73 -12.92
C VAL A 246 -3.67 13.19 -13.94
N ASN A 247 -2.62 12.52 -13.47
CA ASN A 247 -1.60 11.92 -14.32
C ASN A 247 -2.04 10.60 -14.99
N GLY A 248 -3.31 10.19 -14.81
CA GLY A 248 -3.92 9.09 -15.55
C GLY A 248 -3.70 7.70 -14.95
N ALA A 249 -3.42 7.59 -13.64
CA ALA A 249 -3.35 6.30 -12.96
C ALA A 249 -4.70 5.54 -13.03
N GLU A 250 -4.61 4.23 -13.20
CA GLU A 250 -5.73 3.28 -13.18
C GLU A 250 -5.73 2.44 -11.90
N ILE A 251 -4.55 2.22 -11.32
CA ILE A 251 -4.36 1.56 -10.03
C ILE A 251 -3.34 2.38 -9.22
N VAL A 252 -3.69 2.77 -7.99
CA VAL A 252 -2.76 3.42 -7.06
C VAL A 252 -2.52 2.51 -5.85
N PHE A 253 -1.28 2.04 -5.71
CA PHE A 253 -0.85 1.25 -4.57
C PHE A 253 -0.49 2.16 -3.39
N ASN A 254 -0.81 1.72 -2.18
CA ASN A 254 -0.50 2.42 -0.94
C ASN A 254 0.18 1.50 0.06
N PRO A 255 1.48 1.21 -0.16
CA PRO A 255 2.30 0.49 0.81
C PRO A 255 2.46 1.34 2.07
N SER A 256 2.15 0.76 3.21
CA SER A 256 2.11 1.43 4.50
C SER A 256 2.69 0.57 5.61
N ALA A 257 3.15 1.23 6.65
CA ALA A 257 3.38 0.66 7.97
C ALA A 257 2.73 1.62 8.98
N THR A 258 1.69 1.18 9.67
CA THR A 258 1.02 2.00 10.68
C THR A 258 0.39 1.17 11.80
N VAL A 259 0.35 1.74 13.00
CA VAL A 259 -0.08 1.09 14.25
C VAL A 259 -1.14 1.92 14.96
N GLY A 260 -1.76 1.30 15.96
CA GLY A 260 -2.46 2.02 17.04
C GLY A 260 -3.92 2.38 16.75
N SER A 261 -4.63 2.68 17.83
CA SER A 261 -6.08 2.92 17.85
C SER A 261 -6.52 4.22 17.18
N LEU A 262 -5.63 5.19 17.04
CA LEU A 262 -5.94 6.45 16.35
C LEU A 262 -5.85 6.29 14.82
N SER A 263 -4.92 5.46 14.33
CA SER A 263 -4.71 5.26 12.89
C SER A 263 -5.72 4.29 12.27
N GLU A 264 -6.03 3.19 12.97
CA GLU A 264 -6.88 2.12 12.42
C GLU A 264 -8.27 2.59 11.95
N PRO A 265 -8.99 3.50 12.63
CA PRO A 265 -10.27 4.03 12.13
C PRO A 265 -10.18 4.74 10.77
N LEU A 266 -9.03 5.34 10.44
CA LEU A 266 -8.81 6.04 9.17
C LEU A 266 -8.56 5.07 8.02
N TRP A 267 -8.05 3.87 8.32
CA TRP A 267 -7.60 2.88 7.33
C TRP A 267 -8.68 2.50 6.32
N SER A 268 -9.93 2.35 6.77
CA SER A 268 -11.05 1.96 5.91
C SER A 268 -11.64 3.11 5.10
N ILE A 269 -11.20 4.34 5.38
CA ILE A 269 -11.75 5.60 4.86
C ILE A 269 -10.87 6.15 3.74
N GLU A 270 -9.58 6.37 4.00
CA GLU A 270 -8.74 7.25 3.16
C GLU A 270 -8.47 6.68 1.77
N ALA A 271 -7.93 5.47 1.69
CA ALA A 271 -7.66 4.83 0.40
C ALA A 271 -8.95 4.50 -0.37
N ARG A 272 -10.05 4.22 0.34
CA ARG A 272 -11.36 4.02 -0.28
C ARG A 272 -11.92 5.33 -0.86
N ASN A 273 -11.82 6.43 -0.11
CA ASN A 273 -12.21 7.75 -0.59
C ASN A 273 -11.39 8.15 -1.81
N ALA A 274 -10.08 7.87 -1.81
CA ALA A 274 -9.22 8.13 -2.94
C ALA A 274 -9.65 7.38 -4.22
N ALA A 275 -10.06 6.11 -4.11
CA ALA A 275 -10.61 5.34 -5.22
C ALA A 275 -11.87 5.99 -5.82
N ILE A 276 -12.79 6.41 -4.95
CA ILE A 276 -14.05 7.06 -5.32
C ILE A 276 -13.77 8.41 -6.01
N ALA A 277 -13.05 9.32 -5.33
CA ALA A 277 -12.83 10.68 -5.78
C ALA A 277 -12.06 10.76 -7.11
N ASN A 278 -11.18 9.78 -7.38
CA ASN A 278 -10.36 9.76 -8.58
C ASN A 278 -10.83 8.79 -9.66
N SER A 279 -11.82 7.95 -9.35
CA SER A 279 -12.33 6.92 -10.25
C SER A 279 -11.22 6.02 -10.80
N TYR A 280 -10.37 5.52 -9.90
CA TYR A 280 -9.38 4.46 -10.15
C TYR A 280 -9.48 3.36 -9.08
N PHE A 281 -8.70 2.29 -9.21
CA PHE A 281 -8.52 1.33 -8.11
C PHE A 281 -7.48 1.82 -7.10
N THR A 282 -7.67 1.51 -5.82
CA THR A 282 -6.63 1.62 -4.79
C THR A 282 -6.31 0.29 -4.14
N CYS A 283 -5.07 0.12 -3.73
CA CYS A 283 -4.59 -1.08 -3.05
C CYS A 283 -3.85 -0.67 -1.77
N ALA A 284 -4.53 -0.70 -0.63
CA ALA A 284 -3.96 -0.34 0.66
C ALA A 284 -3.33 -1.57 1.31
N ILE A 285 -2.04 -1.47 1.65
CA ILE A 285 -1.25 -2.58 2.18
C ILE A 285 -0.59 -2.13 3.48
N ASN A 286 -0.92 -2.76 4.60
CA ASN A 286 -0.25 -2.47 5.87
C ASN A 286 0.60 -3.66 6.30
N ARG A 287 1.68 -3.34 7.00
CA ARG A 287 2.44 -4.28 7.81
C ARG A 287 1.57 -5.01 8.83
N VAL A 288 2.05 -6.15 9.31
CA VAL A 288 1.39 -6.98 10.34
C VAL A 288 2.37 -7.25 11.47
N GLY A 289 1.84 -7.51 12.66
CA GLY A 289 2.61 -8.01 13.80
C GLY A 289 3.11 -6.90 14.71
N THR A 290 3.93 -7.27 15.68
CA THR A 290 4.48 -6.35 16.67
C THR A 290 5.99 -6.48 16.66
N GLU A 291 6.69 -5.34 16.67
CA GLU A 291 8.14 -5.29 16.59
C GLU A 291 8.72 -4.68 17.87
N THR A 292 9.70 -5.36 18.45
CA THR A 292 10.39 -4.93 19.67
C THR A 292 11.84 -4.64 19.34
N PHE A 293 12.41 -3.57 19.88
CA PHE A 293 13.78 -3.10 19.58
C PHE A 293 14.75 -3.30 20.76
N PRO A 294 16.08 -3.31 20.53
CA PRO A 294 17.06 -3.59 21.59
C PRO A 294 17.06 -2.54 22.71
N ASN A 295 16.95 -1.26 22.34
CA ASN A 295 17.01 -0.11 23.24
C ASN A 295 15.61 0.48 23.46
N GLU A 296 15.42 1.12 24.60
CA GLU A 296 14.18 1.83 24.89
C GLU A 296 14.10 3.14 24.10
N PHE A 297 12.89 3.48 23.66
CA PHE A 297 12.56 4.76 23.05
C PHE A 297 11.24 5.29 23.63
N THR A 298 10.91 6.55 23.33
CA THR A 298 9.69 7.22 23.77
C THR A 298 8.88 7.72 22.57
N SER A 299 7.55 7.72 22.71
CA SER A 299 6.60 8.05 21.63
C SER A 299 6.18 9.52 21.59
N GLY A 300 6.74 10.36 22.48
CA GLY A 300 6.36 11.78 22.58
C GLY A 300 4.97 12.02 23.18
N ASP A 301 4.42 11.06 23.93
CA ASP A 301 3.08 11.10 24.53
C ASP A 301 3.10 11.10 26.07
N HIS A 302 4.26 11.43 26.66
CA HIS A 302 4.53 11.43 28.11
C HIS A 302 4.43 10.06 28.80
N LYS A 303 4.32 8.95 28.06
CA LYS A 303 4.41 7.61 28.65
C LYS A 303 5.87 7.20 28.91
N PRO A 304 6.10 6.20 29.79
CA PRO A 304 7.42 5.66 30.02
C PRO A 304 8.09 5.15 28.75
N ALA A 305 9.42 5.13 28.76
CA ALA A 305 10.19 4.50 27.70
C ALA A 305 9.86 3.00 27.60
N HIS A 306 9.97 2.47 26.40
CA HIS A 306 9.56 1.11 26.06
C HIS A 306 10.34 0.62 24.84
N LYS A 307 10.27 -0.69 24.58
CA LYS A 307 10.95 -1.33 23.45
C LYS A 307 9.99 -1.76 22.33
N ASP A 308 8.69 -1.81 22.61
CA ASP A 308 7.64 -2.25 21.70
C ASP A 308 7.13 -1.09 20.85
N PHE A 309 7.11 -1.23 19.52
CA PHE A 309 6.60 -0.18 18.61
C PHE A 309 5.08 -0.10 18.54
N GLY A 310 4.39 -1.13 19.01
CA GLY A 310 2.97 -1.32 18.81
C GLY A 310 2.64 -2.32 17.71
N HIS A 311 1.35 -2.63 17.62
CA HIS A 311 0.82 -3.65 16.73
C HIS A 311 0.43 -3.07 15.37
N PHE A 312 1.12 -3.49 14.31
CA PHE A 312 0.71 -3.29 12.93
C PHE A 312 -0.48 -4.19 12.62
N TYR A 313 -1.58 -3.57 12.22
CA TYR A 313 -2.89 -4.21 12.19
C TYR A 313 -3.28 -4.80 10.82
N GLY A 314 -2.35 -4.93 9.87
CA GLY A 314 -2.62 -5.55 8.56
C GLY A 314 -3.84 -4.95 7.88
N SER A 315 -4.88 -5.77 7.70
CA SER A 315 -6.15 -5.33 7.11
C SER A 315 -6.00 -4.79 5.69
N SER A 316 -5.03 -5.31 4.93
CA SER A 316 -4.82 -4.90 3.54
C SER A 316 -6.06 -5.18 2.70
N TYR A 317 -6.42 -4.26 1.81
CA TYR A 317 -7.63 -4.35 0.98
C TYR A 317 -7.48 -3.60 -0.35
N ILE A 318 -8.37 -3.91 -1.29
CA ILE A 318 -8.48 -3.22 -2.57
C ILE A 318 -9.83 -2.51 -2.65
N ALA A 319 -9.84 -1.23 -3.04
CA ALA A 319 -11.06 -0.48 -3.32
C ALA A 319 -11.17 -0.15 -4.81
N ALA A 320 -12.40 -0.20 -5.30
CA ALA A 320 -12.75 0.04 -6.68
C ALA A 320 -13.28 1.46 -6.90
N PRO A 321 -13.22 1.96 -8.14
CA PRO A 321 -13.71 3.29 -8.48
C PRO A 321 -15.22 3.47 -8.25
N ASP A 322 -16.01 2.38 -8.30
CA ASP A 322 -17.46 2.40 -8.05
C ASP A 322 -17.85 2.49 -6.57
N GLY A 323 -16.85 2.65 -5.68
CA GLY A 323 -17.03 2.73 -4.23
C GLY A 323 -17.10 1.37 -3.53
N SER A 324 -17.12 0.26 -4.28
CA SER A 324 -17.01 -1.08 -3.70
C SER A 324 -15.58 -1.39 -3.24
N ARG A 325 -15.41 -2.34 -2.34
CA ARG A 325 -14.09 -2.77 -1.83
C ARG A 325 -14.09 -4.21 -1.37
N THR A 326 -12.90 -4.82 -1.32
CA THR A 326 -12.71 -6.13 -0.73
C THR A 326 -12.86 -6.07 0.80
N PRO A 327 -13.18 -7.21 1.43
CA PRO A 327 -12.79 -7.48 2.80
C PRO A 327 -11.30 -7.25 3.03
N GLY A 328 -10.93 -6.94 4.27
CA GLY A 328 -9.54 -6.92 4.72
C GLY A 328 -8.93 -8.32 4.79
N LEU A 329 -7.61 -8.38 4.60
CA LEU A 329 -6.79 -9.48 5.14
C LEU A 329 -6.78 -9.44 6.67
N SER A 330 -6.23 -10.50 7.26
CA SER A 330 -6.07 -10.63 8.70
C SER A 330 -5.33 -9.44 9.32
N ARG A 331 -5.64 -9.17 10.59
CA ARG A 331 -4.96 -8.16 11.39
C ARG A 331 -3.65 -8.63 11.99
N ASN A 332 -3.43 -9.95 12.03
CA ASN A 332 -2.34 -10.56 12.79
C ASN A 332 -1.63 -11.71 12.06
N ARG A 333 -1.95 -11.96 10.78
CA ARG A 333 -1.28 -12.97 9.95
C ARG A 333 -0.71 -12.36 8.68
N ASP A 334 0.42 -12.91 8.25
CA ASP A 334 0.90 -12.72 6.88
C ASP A 334 -0.19 -13.14 5.89
N GLY A 335 -0.25 -12.48 4.74
CA GLY A 335 -1.24 -12.81 3.75
C GLY A 335 -1.00 -12.26 2.36
N LEU A 336 -1.65 -12.90 1.41
CA LEU A 336 -1.71 -12.54 0.00
C LEU A 336 -3.18 -12.29 -0.38
N LEU A 337 -3.48 -11.04 -0.72
CA LEU A 337 -4.75 -10.65 -1.31
C LEU A 337 -4.60 -10.59 -2.83
N ILE A 338 -5.49 -11.27 -3.53
CA ILE A 338 -5.58 -11.25 -4.98
C ILE A 338 -6.91 -10.63 -5.39
N SER A 339 -6.90 -9.74 -6.36
CA SER A 339 -8.14 -9.28 -7.00
C SER A 339 -8.00 -9.24 -8.51
N GLU A 340 -8.92 -9.92 -9.19
CA GLU A 340 -9.10 -9.76 -10.63
C GLU A 340 -10.00 -8.55 -10.86
N VAL A 341 -9.53 -7.59 -11.65
CA VAL A 341 -10.22 -6.34 -11.92
C VAL A 341 -10.32 -6.10 -13.41
N ASP A 342 -11.43 -5.53 -13.88
CA ASP A 342 -11.50 -4.95 -15.23
C ASP A 342 -11.19 -3.44 -15.17
N LEU A 343 -10.07 -3.03 -15.78
CA LEU A 343 -9.64 -1.62 -15.80
C LEU A 343 -10.58 -0.71 -16.59
N ASN A 344 -11.49 -1.26 -17.41
CA ASN A 344 -12.52 -0.46 -18.06
C ASN A 344 -13.48 0.19 -17.05
N LEU A 345 -13.62 -0.38 -15.84
CA LEU A 345 -14.46 0.20 -14.77
C LEU A 345 -14.06 1.64 -14.45
N CYS A 346 -12.76 1.97 -14.52
CA CYS A 346 -12.26 3.32 -14.27
C CYS A 346 -12.90 4.34 -15.23
N ARG A 347 -13.00 4.03 -16.53
CA ARG A 347 -13.65 4.93 -17.50
C ARG A 347 -15.16 4.98 -17.28
N GLN A 348 -15.79 3.82 -17.10
CA GLN A 348 -17.25 3.73 -16.92
C GLN A 348 -17.72 4.56 -15.73
N VAL A 349 -16.99 4.52 -14.61
CA VAL A 349 -17.30 5.33 -13.42
C VAL A 349 -17.08 6.81 -13.69
N LYS A 350 -15.99 7.20 -14.37
CA LYS A 350 -15.71 8.60 -14.74
C LYS A 350 -16.86 9.20 -15.55
N ASP A 351 -17.40 8.44 -16.50
CA ASP A 351 -18.48 8.89 -17.38
C ASP A 351 -19.83 8.98 -16.64
N ILE A 352 -20.13 8.03 -15.75
CA ILE A 352 -21.39 7.99 -14.99
C ILE A 352 -21.45 9.09 -13.92
N TRP A 353 -20.38 9.26 -13.14
CA TRP A 353 -20.38 10.19 -12.01
C TRP A 353 -19.89 11.59 -12.37
N GLY A 354 -19.12 11.74 -13.45
CA GLY A 354 -18.64 13.03 -13.92
C GLY A 354 -17.62 13.72 -12.99
N PHE A 355 -17.07 13.05 -11.98
CA PHE A 355 -16.16 13.70 -11.01
C PHE A 355 -14.98 14.37 -11.68
N ARG A 356 -14.40 13.73 -12.72
CA ARG A 356 -13.27 14.28 -13.48
C ARG A 356 -13.69 15.47 -14.36
N MET A 357 -14.93 15.48 -14.84
CA MET A 357 -15.50 16.56 -15.65
C MET A 357 -15.73 17.82 -14.81
N THR A 358 -16.06 17.67 -13.53
CA THR A 358 -16.43 18.79 -12.63
C THR A 358 -15.33 19.20 -11.65
N GLN A 359 -14.07 18.84 -11.89
CA GLN A 359 -12.98 19.06 -10.91
C GLN A 359 -12.59 20.52 -10.72
N ARG A 360 -12.79 21.38 -11.73
CA ARG A 360 -12.38 22.79 -11.70
C ARG A 360 -10.92 23.00 -11.29
N LEU A 361 -10.02 22.26 -11.93
CA LEU A 361 -8.58 22.27 -11.60
C LEU A 361 -7.96 23.67 -11.71
N ASP A 362 -8.44 24.48 -12.66
CA ASP A 362 -8.11 25.89 -12.83
C ASP A 362 -8.38 26.71 -11.56
N LEU A 363 -9.59 26.61 -11.01
CA LEU A 363 -9.98 27.32 -9.79
C LEU A 363 -9.12 26.89 -8.60
N TYR A 364 -8.91 25.59 -8.41
CA TYR A 364 -8.11 25.08 -7.29
C TYR A 364 -6.63 25.45 -7.45
N ALA A 365 -6.08 25.45 -8.66
CA ALA A 365 -4.70 25.86 -8.92
C ALA A 365 -4.49 27.33 -8.56
N GLU A 366 -5.39 28.23 -8.98
CA GLU A 366 -5.34 29.65 -8.61
C GLU A 366 -5.48 29.84 -7.09
N SER A 367 -6.46 29.16 -6.49
CA SER A 367 -6.74 29.25 -5.05
C SER A 367 -5.55 28.78 -4.20
N LEU A 368 -4.95 27.64 -4.54
CA LEU A 368 -3.77 27.11 -3.85
C LEU A 368 -2.55 28.00 -4.06
N THR A 369 -2.38 28.55 -5.27
CA THR A 369 -1.30 29.49 -5.58
C THR A 369 -1.43 30.78 -4.78
N ALA A 370 -2.65 31.26 -4.54
CA ALA A 370 -2.89 32.40 -3.66
C ALA A 370 -2.59 32.04 -2.19
N ALA A 371 -3.02 30.86 -1.75
CA ALA A 371 -2.93 30.41 -0.35
C ALA A 371 -1.50 30.17 0.16
N ILE A 372 -0.53 29.93 -0.72
CA ILE A 372 0.88 29.70 -0.35
C ILE A 372 1.72 30.98 -0.27
N LYS A 373 1.14 32.16 -0.56
CA LYS A 373 1.86 33.42 -0.46
C LYS A 373 1.93 33.91 0.99
N ASP A 374 3.02 34.57 1.35
CA ASP A 374 3.25 35.10 2.69
C ASP A 374 2.21 36.16 3.10
N ASP A 375 1.64 36.88 2.13
CA ASP A 375 0.63 37.92 2.32
C ASP A 375 -0.81 37.41 2.18
N TYR A 376 -1.02 36.09 2.13
CA TYR A 376 -2.35 35.51 1.98
C TYR A 376 -3.27 35.86 3.16
N VAL A 377 -4.39 36.51 2.83
CA VAL A 377 -5.48 36.76 3.77
C VAL A 377 -6.63 35.80 3.44
N PRO A 378 -7.01 34.89 4.37
CA PRO A 378 -8.15 34.02 4.14
C PRO A 378 -9.43 34.82 3.86
N PRO A 379 -10.26 34.42 2.88
CA PRO A 379 -11.47 35.13 2.50
C PRO A 379 -12.59 34.93 3.54
N VAL A 380 -12.41 35.50 4.73
CA VAL A 380 -13.35 35.45 5.86
C VAL A 380 -14.17 36.73 5.87
N LEU A 381 -15.45 36.61 5.54
CA LEU A 381 -16.41 37.73 5.55
C LEU A 381 -16.87 38.00 7.00
N LYS A 382 -16.96 39.27 7.41
CA LYS A 382 -17.43 39.73 8.73
C LYS A 382 -18.61 40.70 8.56
N GLU A 383 -19.49 40.74 9.56
CA GLU A 383 -20.62 41.69 9.68
C GLU A 383 -20.16 43.12 9.96
#